data_AF-A0A842XK71-F1
#
_entry.id   AF-A0A842XK71-F1
#
_cell.length_a   1.000
_cell.length_b   1.000
_cell.length_c   1.000
_cell.angle_alpha   90.00
_cell.angle_beta   90.00
_cell.angle_gamma   90.00
#
_symmetry.space_group_name_H-M   'P 1'
#
loop_
_entity.id
_entity.type
_entity.pdbx_description
1 polymer ?
#
loop_
_entity_poly.entity_id
_entity_poly.type
_entity_poly.pdbx_seq_one_letter_code
_entity_poly.pdbx_strand_id
1 'polypeptide(L)'
;TDCLDVCPITGALYLSDEDKKVHVNEMFCVYCGACKVVCPVEEALELKRTSVRHTPVSSGAWNKALERLASPIEMTKELKAKGSRKVVESVEKRLGWKMV
;
A
#
# COMPACT_ATOMS: atom_id res chain seq x y z
N THR A 1 -9.00 -11.46 -20.72
CA THR A 1 -8.67 -12.01 -19.40
C THR A 1 -9.58 -11.37 -18.38
N ASP A 2 -10.27 -12.16 -17.57
CA ASP A 2 -11.11 -11.62 -16.50
C ASP A 2 -10.25 -11.25 -15.27
N CYS A 3 -10.72 -10.29 -14.49
CA CYS A 3 -10.13 -9.90 -13.21
C CYS A 3 -10.10 -11.05 -12.20
N LEU A 4 -11.06 -11.99 -12.27
CA LEU A 4 -11.08 -13.22 -11.47
C LEU A 4 -9.88 -14.14 -11.79
N ASP A 5 -9.59 -14.33 -13.08
CA ASP A 5 -8.54 -15.26 -13.53
C ASP A 5 -7.12 -14.76 -13.25
N VAL A 6 -6.92 -13.43 -13.26
CA VAL A 6 -5.57 -12.85 -13.06
C VAL A 6 -5.17 -12.76 -11.60
N CYS A 7 -6.12 -12.87 -10.66
CA CYS A 7 -5.83 -12.68 -9.25
C CYS A 7 -5.05 -13.89 -8.70
N PRO A 8 -3.78 -13.72 -8.28
CA PRO A 8 -2.98 -14.86 -7.84
C PRO A 8 -3.34 -15.31 -6.42
N ILE A 9 -4.19 -14.57 -5.71
CA ILE A 9 -4.56 -14.84 -4.33
C ILE A 9 -5.95 -15.46 -4.29
N THR A 10 -6.00 -16.76 -3.99
CA THR A 10 -7.24 -17.49 -3.83
C THR A 10 -8.14 -16.82 -2.77
N GLY A 11 -9.41 -16.63 -3.12
CA GLY A 11 -10.41 -16.04 -2.22
C GLY A 11 -10.38 -14.51 -2.14
N ALA A 12 -9.42 -13.81 -2.76
CA ALA A 12 -9.40 -12.35 -2.77
C ALA A 12 -10.46 -11.72 -3.69
N LEU A 13 -10.88 -12.44 -4.74
CA LEU A 13 -12.02 -12.08 -5.58
C LEU A 13 -12.97 -13.27 -5.68
N TYR A 14 -14.26 -12.99 -5.77
CA TYR A 14 -15.29 -13.99 -5.99
C TYR A 14 -16.47 -13.41 -6.78
N LEU A 15 -17.16 -14.26 -7.55
CA LEU A 15 -18.40 -13.91 -8.22
C LEU A 15 -19.56 -14.19 -7.26
N SER A 16 -20.38 -13.18 -6.97
CA SER A 16 -21.60 -13.37 -6.17
C SER A 16 -22.70 -13.97 -7.03
N ASP A 17 -23.38 -14.99 -6.51
CA ASP A 17 -24.49 -15.61 -7.21
C ASP A 17 -25.76 -14.75 -7.23
N GLU A 18 -25.88 -13.81 -6.29
CA GLU A 18 -27.06 -12.96 -6.09
C GLU A 18 -27.15 -11.83 -7.12
N ASP A 19 -26.05 -11.10 -7.32
CA ASP A 19 -26.00 -9.92 -8.19
C ASP A 19 -25.17 -10.15 -9.46
N LYS A 20 -24.53 -11.31 -9.59
CA LYS A 20 -23.64 -11.67 -10.70
C LYS A 20 -22.49 -10.68 -10.89
N LYS A 21 -22.01 -10.06 -9.81
CA LYS A 21 -20.86 -9.16 -9.80
C LYS A 21 -19.66 -9.76 -9.10
N VAL A 22 -18.47 -9.29 -9.48
CA VAL A 22 -17.22 -9.62 -8.81
C VAL A 22 -17.09 -8.76 -7.55
N HIS A 23 -16.87 -9.40 -6.43
CA HIS A 23 -16.64 -8.77 -5.12
C HIS A 23 -15.21 -9.04 -4.64
N VAL A 24 -14.69 -8.12 -3.83
CA VAL A 24 -13.36 -8.21 -3.25
C VAL A 24 -13.47 -8.64 -1.80
N ASN A 25 -12.70 -9.67 -1.42
CA ASN A 25 -12.47 -9.98 -0.02
C ASN A 25 -11.17 -9.31 0.45
N GLU A 26 -11.29 -8.19 1.15
CA GLU A 26 -10.14 -7.43 1.62
C GLU A 26 -9.25 -8.18 2.61
N MET A 27 -9.75 -9.24 3.26
CA MET A 27 -8.93 -10.06 4.17
C MET A 27 -7.83 -10.82 3.44
N PHE A 28 -8.03 -11.15 2.15
CA PHE A 28 -7.04 -11.85 1.32
C PHE A 28 -6.35 -10.89 0.34
N CYS A 29 -6.92 -9.73 0.06
CA CYS A 29 -6.36 -8.79 -0.91
C CYS A 29 -5.03 -8.20 -0.45
N VAL A 30 -3.98 -8.37 -1.27
CA VAL A 30 -2.65 -7.76 -1.04
C VAL A 30 -2.46 -6.43 -1.80
N TYR A 31 -3.53 -5.91 -2.41
CA TYR A 31 -3.54 -4.65 -3.16
C TYR A 31 -2.46 -4.58 -4.27
N CYS A 32 -2.17 -5.70 -4.95
CA CYS A 32 -1.19 -5.74 -6.05
C CYS A 32 -1.67 -5.00 -7.31
N GLY A 33 -2.98 -4.92 -7.53
CA GLY A 33 -3.60 -4.18 -8.63
C GLY A 33 -3.70 -4.91 -9.96
N ALA A 34 -3.31 -6.18 -10.05
CA ALA A 34 -3.40 -6.96 -11.29
C ALA A 34 -4.84 -7.00 -11.84
N CYS A 35 -5.84 -7.20 -10.96
CA CYS A 35 -7.25 -7.20 -11.33
C CYS A 35 -7.72 -5.86 -11.91
N LYS A 36 -7.24 -4.72 -11.37
CA LYS A 36 -7.56 -3.38 -11.88
C LYS A 36 -6.99 -3.14 -13.29
N VAL A 37 -5.79 -3.66 -13.56
CA VAL A 37 -5.11 -3.47 -14.87
C VAL A 37 -5.83 -4.21 -15.99
N VAL A 38 -6.37 -5.40 -15.72
CA VAL A 38 -7.03 -6.22 -16.76
C VAL A 38 -8.53 -5.95 -16.89
N CYS A 39 -9.15 -5.26 -15.91
CA CYS A 39 -10.59 -5.05 -15.90
C CYS A 39 -10.99 -4.15 -17.08
N PRO A 40 -11.86 -4.63 -18.00
CA PRO A 40 -12.26 -3.86 -19.17
C PRO A 40 -13.29 -2.76 -18.83
N VAL A 41 -13.92 -2.85 -17.67
CA VAL A 41 -14.93 -1.89 -17.22
C VAL A 41 -14.23 -0.84 -16.37
N GLU A 42 -14.18 0.39 -16.89
CA GLU A 42 -13.70 1.53 -16.14
C GLU A 42 -14.48 1.68 -14.84
N GLU A 43 -13.79 2.09 -13.77
CA GLU A 43 -14.38 2.35 -12.44
C GLU A 43 -15.07 1.16 -11.73
N ALA A 44 -15.16 -0.03 -12.33
CA ALA A 44 -15.75 -1.21 -11.69
C ALA A 44 -14.95 -1.71 -10.47
N LEU A 45 -13.64 -1.44 -10.46
CA LEU A 45 -12.75 -1.70 -9.33
C LEU A 45 -12.01 -0.41 -8.97
N GLU A 46 -11.92 -0.09 -7.68
CA GLU A 46 -11.06 0.95 -7.14
C GLU A 46 -9.91 0.31 -6.35
N LEU A 47 -8.68 0.79 -6.57
CA LEU A 47 -7.51 0.32 -5.85
C LEU A 47 -6.83 1.50 -5.15
N LYS A 48 -6.83 1.47 -3.82
CA LYS A 48 -6.16 2.48 -2.99
C LYS A 48 -5.14 1.83 -2.08
N ARG A 49 -3.86 2.20 -2.24
CA ARG A 49 -2.80 1.80 -1.31
C ARG A 49 -2.57 2.92 -0.30
N THR A 50 -2.81 2.64 0.97
CA THR A 50 -2.66 3.61 2.07
C THR A 50 -1.29 3.54 2.76
N SER A 51 -0.62 2.38 2.69
CA SER A 51 0.69 2.18 3.28
C SER A 51 1.45 1.07 2.56
N VAL A 52 2.77 1.19 2.49
CA VAL A 52 3.68 0.16 1.98
C VAL A 52 4.68 -0.13 3.09
N ARG A 53 4.61 -1.35 3.67
CA ARG A 53 5.55 -1.74 4.72
C ARG A 53 6.91 -2.04 4.11
N HIS A 54 7.93 -1.28 4.50
CA HIS A 54 9.30 -1.47 4.05
C HIS A 54 10.31 -1.12 5.15
N THR A 55 11.55 -1.57 4.97
CA THR A 55 12.67 -1.17 5.83
C THR A 55 12.97 0.33 5.67
N PRO A 56 13.69 0.96 6.61
CA PRO A 56 14.09 2.36 6.44
C PRO A 56 14.93 2.58 5.17
N VAL A 57 14.44 3.43 4.26
CA VAL A 57 15.14 3.79 3.01
C VAL A 57 15.35 5.31 2.95
N SER A 58 16.52 5.75 2.48
CA SER A 58 16.92 7.17 2.39
C SER A 58 17.05 7.70 0.95
N SER A 59 16.50 6.99 -0.04
CA SER A 59 16.60 7.36 -1.46
C SER A 59 15.46 8.26 -1.95
N GLY A 60 15.80 9.29 -2.74
CA GLY A 60 14.80 10.12 -3.42
C GLY A 60 14.04 9.36 -4.52
N ALA A 61 14.71 8.46 -5.24
CA ALA A 61 14.06 7.60 -6.23
C ALA A 61 13.02 6.68 -5.59
N TRP A 62 13.30 6.19 -4.38
CA TRP A 62 12.36 5.39 -3.60
C TRP A 62 11.10 6.18 -3.23
N ASN A 63 11.27 7.43 -2.77
CA ASN A 63 10.13 8.30 -2.48
C ASN A 63 9.25 8.51 -3.72
N LYS A 64 9.84 8.70 -4.90
CA LYS A 64 9.08 8.89 -6.14
C LYS A 64 8.36 7.61 -6.58
N ALA A 65 8.97 6.45 -6.38
CA ALA A 65 8.33 5.16 -6.63
C ALA A 65 7.11 4.96 -5.70
N LEU A 66 7.24 5.26 -4.41
CA LEU A 66 6.13 5.18 -3.45
C LEU A 66 5.00 6.15 -3.79
N GLU A 67 5.31 7.39 -4.19
CA GLU A 67 4.32 8.37 -4.62
C GLU A 67 3.50 7.87 -5.82
N ARG A 68 4.16 7.23 -6.79
CA ARG A 68 3.49 6.64 -7.97
C ARG A 68 2.66 5.40 -7.62
N LEU A 69 3.11 4.60 -6.66
CA LEU A 69 2.46 3.35 -6.28
C LEU A 69 1.22 3.58 -5.41
N ALA A 70 1.27 4.58 -4.51
CA ALA A 70 0.22 4.89 -3.56
C ALA A 70 -0.53 6.18 -3.93
N SER A 71 -0.02 7.33 -3.50
CA SER A 71 -0.43 8.68 -3.94
C SER A 71 0.45 9.74 -3.27
N PRO A 72 0.40 11.02 -3.72
CA PRO A 72 1.08 12.12 -3.02
C PRO A 72 0.63 12.32 -1.57
N ILE A 73 -0.65 12.06 -1.28
CA ILE A 73 -1.22 12.21 0.07
C ILE A 73 -0.63 11.14 1.00
N GLU A 74 -0.62 9.88 0.55
CA GLU A 74 -0.07 8.78 1.35
C GLU A 74 1.45 8.88 1.51
N MET A 75 2.16 9.36 0.48
CA MET A 75 3.60 9.67 0.58
C MET A 75 3.89 10.75 1.63
N THR A 76 3.03 11.78 1.72
CA THR A 76 3.16 12.82 2.77
C THR A 76 3.02 12.23 4.18
N LYS A 77 2.12 11.25 4.38
CA LYS A 77 1.97 10.55 5.66
C LYS A 77 3.22 9.73 6.00
N GLU A 78 3.79 9.03 5.01
CA GLU A 78 5.05 8.27 5.19
C GLU A 78 6.22 9.20 5.56
N LEU A 79 6.37 10.34 4.89
CA LEU A 79 7.42 11.31 5.24
C LEU A 79 7.25 11.87 6.65
N LYS A 80 6.01 12.14 7.08
CA LYS A 80 5.71 12.55 8.46
C LYS A 80 6.10 11.46 9.46
N ALA A 81 5.71 10.21 9.22
CA ALA A 81 6.06 9.07 10.07
C ALA A 81 7.58 8.88 10.18
N LYS A 82 8.30 8.98 9.05
CA LYS A 82 9.77 8.96 9.01
C LYS A 82 10.38 10.12 9.79
N GLY A 83 9.81 11.32 9.69
CA GLY A 83 10.19 12.49 10.48
C GLY A 83 10.04 12.24 11.97
N SER A 84 8.88 11.75 12.42
CA SER A 84 8.62 11.39 13.82
C SER A 84 9.60 10.35 14.34
N ARG A 85 9.91 9.30 13.57
CA ARG A 85 10.90 8.30 13.97
C ARG A 85 12.30 8.90 14.19
N LYS A 86 12.74 9.80 13.30
CA LYS A 86 14.04 10.50 13.46
C LYS A 86 14.08 11.39 14.70
N VAL A 87 12.95 12.00 15.08
CA VAL A 87 12.85 12.78 16.32
C VAL A 87 13.06 11.87 17.53
N VAL A 88 12.38 10.72 17.57
CA VAL A 88 12.55 9.72 18.65
C VAL A 88 14.00 9.25 18.73
N GLU A 89 14.60 8.83 17.61
CA GLU A 89 16.01 8.40 17.56
C GLU A 89 16.98 9.50 18.06
N SER A 90 16.69 10.77 17.78
CA SER A 90 17.50 11.90 18.25
C SER A 90 17.38 12.09 19.77
N VAL A 91 16.17 11.93 20.33
CA VAL A 91 15.94 11.98 21.78
C VAL A 91 16.63 10.81 22.47
N GLU A 92 16.48 9.59 21.96
CA GLU A 92 17.15 8.39 22.48
C GLU A 92 18.67 8.56 22.53
N LYS A 93 19.27 9.08 21.46
CA LYS A 93 20.71 9.37 21.43
C LYS A 93 21.13 10.38 22.49
N ARG A 94 20.35 11.45 22.71
CA ARG A 94 20.63 12.48 23.74
C ARG A 94 20.48 11.95 25.16
N LEU A 95 19.49 11.09 25.39
CA LEU A 95 19.26 10.46 26.70
C LEU A 95 20.33 9.40 26.99
N GLY A 96 20.73 8.61 25.99
CA GLY A 96 21.82 7.64 26.09
C GLY A 96 23.20 8.28 26.29
N TRP A 97 23.40 9.52 25.82
CA TRP A 97 24.64 10.27 26.04
C TRP A 97 24.80 10.78 27.47
N LYS A 98 23.74 10.80 28.29
CA LYS A 98 23.81 11.23 29.70
C LYS A 98 24.36 10.16 30.66
N MET A 99 24.76 8.99 30.15
CA MET A 99 25.23 7.82 30.93
C MET A 99 26.65 7.36 30.56
N VAL A 100 27.49 8.23 29.97
CA VAL A 100 28.95 8.03 29.82
C VAL A 100 29.68 9.29 30.25
#